data_AF-A0A932G532-F1
#
_entry.id   AF-A0A932G532-F1
#
_cell.length_a   1.000
_cell.length_b   1.000
_cell.length_c   1.000
_cell.angle_alpha   90.00
_cell.angle_beta   90.00
_cell.angle_gamma   90.00
#
_symmetry.space_group_name_H-M   'P 1'
#
loop_
_entity.id
_entity.type
_entity.pdbx_description
1 polymer ?
#
loop_
_entity_poly.entity_id
_entity_poly.type
_entity_poly.pdbx_seq_one_letter_code
_entity_poly.pdbx_strand_id
1 'polypeptide(L)'
;MRLRVIETHLSVHSPRRAGVVQVDHLQMSVKQRKTEIDALFPLIEQAEAATTQEVIVCCEAKGRRDDILEEQALRQAKAVFEIKGVTQDIVIPVVAKAFAPSKIYLVEFAPVARSEAERTGTLTVASKATYELMPPVPGIGR
;
A
#
# COMPACT_ATOMS: atom_id res chain seq x y z
N MET A 1 -10.46 -9.70 -11.38
CA MET A 1 -9.11 -10.23 -11.71
C MET A 1 -8.13 -9.65 -10.70
N ARG A 2 -7.24 -10.47 -10.12
CA ARG A 2 -6.24 -10.01 -9.14
C ARG A 2 -4.85 -10.07 -9.79
N LEU A 3 -4.27 -8.91 -10.06
CA LEU A 3 -3.00 -8.77 -10.80
C LEU A 3 -1.75 -8.98 -9.93
N ARG A 4 -1.93 -9.05 -8.62
CA ARG A 4 -0.87 -9.27 -7.61
C ARG A 4 0.32 -8.31 -7.68
N VAL A 5 0.09 -7.06 -8.12
CA VAL A 5 1.14 -6.05 -8.29
C VAL A 5 1.74 -5.63 -6.94
N ILE A 6 0.91 -5.53 -5.89
CA ILE A 6 1.34 -5.19 -4.53
C ILE A 6 2.21 -6.32 -3.97
N GLU A 7 1.74 -7.56 -4.04
CA GLU A 7 2.48 -8.74 -3.60
C GLU A 7 3.83 -8.86 -4.34
N THR A 8 3.84 -8.61 -5.65
CA THR A 8 5.06 -8.60 -6.47
C THR A 8 6.02 -7.50 -6.02
N HIS A 9 5.51 -6.29 -5.75
CA HIS A 9 6.35 -5.19 -5.27
C HIS A 9 7.01 -5.50 -3.94
N LEU A 10 6.21 -5.98 -2.98
CA LEU A 10 6.69 -6.34 -1.65
C LEU A 10 7.73 -7.46 -1.68
N SER A 11 7.61 -8.39 -2.64
CA SER A 11 8.55 -9.51 -2.77
C SER A 11 9.85 -9.16 -3.51
N VAL A 12 9.81 -8.20 -4.44
CA VAL A 12 10.95 -7.94 -5.36
C VAL A 12 11.65 -6.62 -5.08
N HIS A 13 10.91 -5.56 -4.78
CA HIS A 13 11.45 -4.19 -4.70
C HIS A 13 11.43 -3.59 -3.30
N SER A 14 10.50 -4.02 -2.44
CA SER A 14 10.41 -3.46 -1.09
C SER A 14 11.72 -3.60 -0.33
N PRO A 15 12.12 -2.61 0.48
CA PRO A 15 13.20 -2.76 1.45
C PRO A 15 12.94 -3.90 2.44
N ARG A 16 11.67 -4.26 2.66
CA ARG A 16 11.22 -5.31 3.59
C ARG A 16 11.18 -6.71 2.99
N ARG A 17 11.49 -6.86 1.69
CA ARG A 17 11.33 -8.12 0.93
C ARG A 17 11.92 -9.37 1.58
N ALA A 18 13.04 -9.24 2.30
CA ALA A 18 13.68 -10.39 2.96
C ALA A 18 12.87 -10.94 4.14
N GLY A 19 12.03 -10.12 4.75
CA GLY A 19 11.18 -10.49 5.88
C GLY A 19 9.74 -10.82 5.49
N VAL A 20 9.28 -10.49 4.28
CA VAL A 20 7.88 -10.74 3.87
C VAL A 20 7.59 -12.24 3.85
N VAL A 21 6.63 -12.68 4.68
CA VAL A 21 6.19 -14.08 4.78
C VAL A 21 4.90 -14.31 3.99
N GLN A 22 3.93 -13.41 4.14
CA GLN A 22 2.60 -13.55 3.54
C GLN A 22 2.00 -12.19 3.26
N VAL A 23 1.33 -12.04 2.10
CA VAL A 23 0.55 -10.86 1.76
C VAL A 23 -0.79 -11.31 1.20
N ASP A 24 -1.87 -10.86 1.84
CA ASP A 24 -3.23 -11.12 1.39
C ASP A 24 -3.97 -9.84 1.04
N HIS A 25 -5.05 -9.97 0.28
CA HIS A 25 -5.94 -8.86 -0.02
C HIS A 25 -7.14 -9.02 0.89
N LEU A 26 -7.35 -8.05 1.77
CA LEU A 26 -8.42 -8.09 2.75
C LEU A 26 -9.71 -7.51 2.17
N GLN A 27 -9.68 -6.23 1.79
CA GLN A 27 -10.89 -5.51 1.42
C GLN A 27 -10.58 -4.35 0.46
N MET A 28 -11.54 -4.04 -0.43
CA MET A 28 -11.54 -2.86 -1.29
C MET A 28 -12.54 -1.82 -0.81
N SER A 29 -12.34 -0.56 -1.23
CA SER A 29 -13.30 0.55 -1.05
C SER A 29 -13.74 0.70 0.41
N VAL A 30 -12.78 0.73 1.32
CA VAL A 30 -13.03 0.86 2.76
C VAL A 30 -13.41 2.30 3.05
N LYS A 31 -14.67 2.51 3.43
CA LYS A 31 -15.21 3.83 3.77
C LYS A 31 -14.99 4.11 5.25
N GLN A 32 -14.11 5.06 5.54
CA GLN A 32 -14.00 5.72 6.84
C GLN A 32 -14.63 7.11 6.78
N ARG A 33 -15.04 7.63 7.94
CA ARG A 33 -15.92 8.80 8.06
C ARG A 33 -15.54 10.00 7.18
N LYS A 34 -14.24 10.22 6.95
CA LYS A 34 -13.70 11.33 6.14
C LYS A 34 -12.69 10.88 5.07
N THR A 35 -12.48 9.57 4.91
CA THR A 35 -11.42 9.01 4.07
C THR A 35 -11.91 7.71 3.44
N GLU A 36 -11.74 7.57 2.13
CA GLU A 36 -11.88 6.29 1.44
C GLU A 36 -10.50 5.69 1.24
N ILE A 37 -10.35 4.39 1.49
CA ILE A 37 -9.12 3.63 1.22
C ILE A 37 -9.45 2.62 0.12
N ASP A 38 -8.77 2.69 -1.01
CA ASP A 38 -9.11 1.87 -2.17
C ASP A 38 -8.89 0.38 -1.93
N ALA A 39 -7.80 0.02 -1.25
CA ALA A 39 -7.56 -1.37 -0.85
C ALA A 39 -6.70 -1.51 0.41
N LEU A 40 -6.95 -2.59 1.17
CA LEU A 40 -6.17 -3.02 2.32
C LEU A 40 -5.60 -4.42 2.11
N PHE A 41 -4.34 -4.59 2.52
CA PHE A 41 -3.62 -5.85 2.45
C PHE A 41 -2.95 -6.16 3.79
N PRO A 42 -3.35 -7.19 4.53
CA PRO A 42 -2.57 -7.70 5.65
C PRO A 42 -1.28 -8.32 5.12
N LEU A 43 -0.19 -7.96 5.77
CA LEU A 43 1.17 -8.41 5.53
C LEU A 43 1.66 -9.06 6.83
N ILE A 44 2.18 -10.28 6.73
CA ILE A 44 2.97 -10.92 7.79
C ILE A 44 4.42 -10.83 7.37
N GLU A 45 5.27 -10.30 8.25
CA GLU A 45 6.71 -10.22 8.03
C GLU A 45 7.50 -10.70 9.26
N GLN A 46 8.73 -11.13 9.06
CA GLN A 46 9.66 -11.45 10.12
C GLN A 46 10.04 -10.17 10.88
N ALA A 47 9.90 -10.24 12.19
CA ALA A 47 10.39 -9.26 13.15
C ALA A 47 11.72 -9.75 13.76
N GLU A 48 12.21 -9.05 14.78
CA GLU A 48 13.39 -9.47 15.53
C GLU A 48 13.19 -10.85 16.18
N ALA A 49 14.31 -11.55 16.40
CA ALA A 49 14.37 -12.81 17.16
C ALA A 49 13.42 -13.93 16.68
N ALA A 50 13.29 -14.12 15.36
CA ALA A 50 12.49 -15.19 14.74
C ALA A 50 10.99 -15.14 15.07
N THR A 51 10.49 -13.97 15.47
CA THR A 51 9.05 -13.72 15.60
C THR A 51 8.48 -13.14 14.31
N THR A 52 7.17 -13.19 14.13
CA THR A 52 6.48 -12.51 13.04
C THR A 52 5.65 -11.36 13.58
N GLN A 53 5.51 -10.30 12.79
CA GLN A 53 4.59 -9.20 13.07
C GLN A 53 3.57 -9.03 11.95
N GLU A 54 2.39 -8.54 12.33
CA GLU A 54 1.33 -8.19 11.39
C GLU A 54 1.38 -6.70 11.07
N VAL A 55 1.32 -6.39 9.78
CA VAL A 55 1.38 -5.05 9.21
C VAL A 55 0.18 -4.89 8.28
N ILE A 56 -0.38 -3.68 8.19
CA ILE A 56 -1.39 -3.37 7.19
C ILE A 56 -0.75 -2.54 6.07
N VAL A 57 -0.92 -2.95 4.82
CA VAL A 57 -0.61 -2.12 3.67
C VAL A 57 -1.90 -1.47 3.19
N CYS A 58 -1.93 -0.15 3.10
CA CYS A 58 -3.04 0.58 2.48
C CYS A 58 -2.62 1.09 1.11
N CYS A 59 -3.46 0.85 0.11
CA CYS A 59 -3.20 1.24 -1.26
C CYS A 59 -4.20 2.30 -1.72
N GLU A 60 -3.69 3.38 -2.31
CA GLU A 60 -4.43 4.34 -3.12
C GLU A 60 -4.20 4.02 -4.61
N ALA A 61 -5.27 3.91 -5.39
CA ALA A 61 -5.20 3.68 -6.82
C ALA A 61 -5.50 5.00 -7.57
N LYS A 62 -4.62 5.37 -8.50
CA LYS A 62 -4.79 6.56 -9.33
C LYS A 62 -4.93 6.22 -10.80
N GLY A 63 -5.88 6.91 -11.45
CA GLY A 63 -5.99 6.93 -12.89
C GLY A 63 -4.84 7.71 -13.53
N ARG A 64 -4.76 7.62 -14.86
CA ARG A 64 -3.70 8.26 -15.65
C ARG A 64 -3.65 9.77 -15.50
N ARG A 65 -4.82 10.39 -15.36
CA ARG A 65 -5.00 11.84 -15.27
C ARG A 65 -4.98 12.36 -13.83
N ASP A 66 -5.00 11.47 -12.84
CA ASP A 66 -5.09 11.87 -11.44
C ASP A 66 -3.71 12.01 -10.83
N ASP A 67 -3.46 13.09 -10.12
CA ASP A 67 -2.18 13.30 -9.45
C ASP A 67 -2.03 12.40 -8.22
N ILE A 68 -0.79 12.03 -7.92
CA ILE A 68 -0.45 11.37 -6.67
C ILE A 68 -0.40 12.45 -5.60
N LEU A 69 -1.38 12.45 -4.70
CA LEU A 69 -1.42 13.36 -3.56
C LEU A 69 -0.93 12.62 -2.32
N GLU A 70 0.28 12.93 -1.87
CA GLU A 70 0.90 12.31 -0.70
C GLU A 70 0.04 12.48 0.57
N GLU A 71 -0.59 13.63 0.74
CA GLU A 71 -1.53 13.87 1.83
C GLU A 71 -2.71 12.88 1.84
N GLN A 72 -3.18 12.41 0.67
CA GLN A 72 -4.24 11.40 0.62
C GLN A 72 -3.74 10.06 1.16
N ALA A 73 -2.58 9.61 0.71
CA ALA A 73 -1.95 8.38 1.20
C ALA A 73 -1.68 8.45 2.72
N LEU A 74 -1.22 9.61 3.22
CA LEU A 74 -1.01 9.82 4.66
C LEU A 74 -2.33 9.79 5.44
N ARG A 75 -3.37 10.49 4.98
CA ARG A 75 -4.69 10.46 5.62
C ARG A 75 -5.28 9.06 5.67
N GLN A 76 -5.09 8.26 4.62
CA GLN A 76 -5.50 6.86 4.58
C GLN A 76 -4.74 6.03 5.61
N ALA A 77 -3.42 6.17 5.66
CA ALA A 77 -2.60 5.45 6.64
C ALA A 77 -3.04 5.73 8.08
N LYS A 78 -3.34 7.00 8.41
CA LYS A 78 -3.91 7.37 9.72
C LYS A 78 -5.29 6.76 9.94
N ALA A 79 -6.17 6.86 8.94
CA ALA A 79 -7.53 6.33 9.02
C ALA A 79 -7.58 4.81 9.22
N VAL A 80 -6.58 4.06 8.75
CA VAL A 80 -6.47 2.61 9.00
C VAL A 80 -6.45 2.31 10.51
N PHE A 81 -5.73 3.10 11.29
CA PHE A 81 -5.64 2.89 12.74
C PHE A 81 -6.96 3.13 13.48
N GLU A 82 -7.89 3.88 12.88
CA GLU A 82 -9.23 4.17 13.41
C GLU A 82 -10.26 3.07 13.07
N ILE A 83 -9.91 2.13 12.17
CA ILE A 83 -10.81 1.04 11.79
C ILE A 83 -11.00 0.12 12.99
N LYS A 84 -12.27 -0.12 13.37
CA LYS A 84 -12.61 -1.05 14.44
C LYS A 84 -12.08 -2.46 14.11
N GLY A 85 -11.25 -3.01 14.99
CA GLY A 85 -10.65 -4.34 14.83
C GLY A 85 -9.24 -4.34 14.24
N VAL A 86 -8.73 -3.20 13.77
CA VAL A 86 -7.32 -3.05 13.40
C VAL A 86 -6.50 -2.82 14.66
N THR A 87 -5.71 -3.83 15.04
CA THR A 87 -4.82 -3.82 16.20
C THR A 87 -3.35 -3.69 15.82
N GLN A 88 -3.02 -3.75 14.53
CA GLN A 88 -1.65 -3.63 14.04
C GLN A 88 -1.09 -2.24 14.32
N ASP A 89 0.20 -2.19 14.66
CA ASP A 89 0.88 -0.95 15.02
C ASP A 89 1.59 -0.30 13.85
N ILE A 90 1.66 -0.97 12.69
CA ILE A 90 2.37 -0.50 11.52
C ILE A 90 1.42 -0.49 10.32
N VAL A 91 1.42 0.63 9.61
CA VAL A 91 0.76 0.77 8.31
C VAL A 91 1.79 1.17 7.25
N ILE A 92 1.81 0.49 6.11
CA ILE A 92 2.63 0.84 4.96
C ILE A 92 1.73 1.50 3.90
N PRO A 93 1.90 2.80 3.63
CA PRO A 93 1.17 3.46 2.56
C PRO A 93 1.77 3.10 1.20
N VAL A 94 0.91 2.80 0.25
CA VAL A 94 1.26 2.51 -1.15
C VAL A 94 0.36 3.32 -2.08
N VAL A 95 0.92 3.83 -3.17
CA VAL A 95 0.16 4.42 -4.28
C VAL A 95 0.46 3.65 -5.56
N ALA A 96 -0.58 3.21 -6.26
CA ALA A 96 -0.51 2.58 -7.57
C ALA A 96 -1.18 3.49 -8.62
N LYS A 97 -0.37 4.08 -9.51
CA LYS A 97 -0.84 4.95 -10.59
C LYS A 97 -0.71 4.28 -11.94
N ALA A 98 -1.81 4.15 -12.68
CA ALA A 98 -1.70 3.83 -14.10
C ALA A 98 -1.11 5.04 -14.84
N PHE A 99 -0.08 4.87 -15.68
CA PHE A 99 0.51 6.00 -16.43
C PHE A 99 0.52 5.81 -17.95
N ALA A 100 0.35 4.57 -18.41
CA ALA A 100 0.19 4.19 -19.81
C ALA A 100 -0.65 2.91 -19.89
N PRO A 101 -1.17 2.53 -21.09
CA PRO A 101 -1.94 1.31 -21.24
C PRO A 101 -1.21 0.08 -20.68
N SER A 102 -1.84 -0.64 -19.74
CA SER A 102 -1.25 -1.80 -19.05
C SER A 102 0.07 -1.52 -18.30
N LYS A 103 0.37 -0.25 -17.95
CA LYS A 103 1.55 0.11 -17.16
C LYS A 103 1.17 0.84 -15.87
N ILE A 104 1.76 0.39 -14.77
CA ILE A 104 1.50 0.86 -13.42
C ILE A 104 2.80 1.36 -12.81
N TYR A 105 2.80 2.58 -12.30
CA TYR A 105 3.85 3.12 -11.46
C TYR A 105 3.41 2.97 -10.00
N LEU A 106 4.24 2.32 -9.19
CA LEU A 106 3.94 2.01 -7.81
C LEU A 106 4.97 2.67 -6.90
N VAL A 107 4.49 3.34 -5.86
CA VAL A 107 5.28 3.99 -4.83
C VAL A 107 4.93 3.39 -3.49
N GLU A 108 5.91 2.79 -2.83
CA GLU A 108 5.85 2.34 -1.44
C GLU A 108 6.47 3.44 -0.57
N PHE A 109 5.73 3.88 0.45
CA PHE A 109 6.23 4.84 1.43
C PHE A 109 6.76 4.12 2.67
N ALA A 110 7.55 4.85 3.45
CA ALA A 110 8.02 4.40 4.74
C ALA A 110 6.83 4.05 5.65
N PRO A 111 6.98 3.02 6.49
CA PRO A 111 5.93 2.62 7.42
C PRO A 111 5.59 3.75 8.39
N VAL A 112 4.31 3.90 8.68
CA VAL A 112 3.79 4.77 9.73
C VAL A 112 3.49 3.91 10.94
N ALA A 113 4.12 4.23 12.07
CA ALA A 113 3.79 3.60 13.35
C ALA A 113 2.56 4.28 13.98
N ARG A 114 1.70 3.49 14.62
CA ARG A 114 0.47 3.98 15.29
C ARG A 114 0.79 5.08 16.32
N SER A 115 1.86 4.91 17.08
CA SER A 115 2.34 5.88 18.10
C SER A 115 2.89 7.18 17.51
N GLU A 116 3.14 7.22 16.20
CA GLU A 116 3.70 8.36 15.47
C GLU A 116 2.72 8.95 14.45
N ALA A 117 1.57 8.31 14.24
CA ALA A 117 0.59 8.67 13.22
C ALA A 117 0.18 10.14 13.29
N GLU A 118 -0.15 10.65 14.48
CA GLU A 118 -0.55 12.05 14.66
C GLU A 118 0.60 13.04 14.40
N ARG A 119 1.84 12.65 14.69
CA ARG A 119 3.05 13.47 14.51
C ARG A 119 3.60 13.44 13.09
N THR A 120 3.21 12.43 12.31
CA THR A 120 3.66 12.26 10.93
C THR A 120 2.99 13.33 10.04
N GLY A 121 3.80 14.25 9.51
CA GLY A 121 3.36 15.33 8.63
C GLY A 121 3.56 15.05 7.13
N THR A 122 4.58 14.26 6.78
CA THR A 122 4.95 13.91 5.41
C THR A 122 5.37 12.45 5.33
N LEU A 123 5.16 11.83 4.18
CA LEU A 123 5.62 10.48 3.88
C LEU A 123 7.00 10.51 3.22
N THR A 124 7.84 9.55 3.57
CA THR A 124 9.12 9.34 2.88
C THR A 124 8.98 8.19 1.90
N VAL A 125 9.43 8.33 0.66
CA VAL A 125 9.42 7.22 -0.30
C VAL A 125 10.43 6.17 0.13
N ALA A 126 9.98 4.92 0.32
CA ALA A 126 10.82 3.78 0.66
C ALA A 126 11.27 3.01 -0.59
N SER A 127 10.36 2.83 -1.56
CA SER A 127 10.64 2.13 -2.82
C SER A 127 9.69 2.61 -3.92
N LYS A 128 10.10 2.44 -5.17
CA LYS A 128 9.27 2.70 -6.34
C LYS A 128 9.64 1.79 -7.49
N ALA A 129 8.64 1.38 -8.28
CA ALA A 129 8.85 0.56 -9.45
C ALA A 129 7.77 0.80 -10.51
N THR A 130 8.12 0.48 -11.75
CA THR A 130 7.20 0.48 -12.89
C THR A 130 6.94 -0.95 -13.32
N TYR A 131 5.67 -1.30 -13.48
CA TYR A 131 5.20 -2.61 -13.91
C TYR A 131 4.52 -2.51 -15.27
N GLU A 132 4.84 -3.47 -16.13
CA GLU A 132 4.13 -3.70 -17.39
C GLU A 132 3.41 -5.04 -17.30
N LEU A 133 2.09 -5.01 -17.52
CA LEU A 133 1.26 -6.20 -17.43
C LEU A 133 1.31 -6.95 -18.76
N MET A 134 1.70 -8.22 -18.70
CA MET A 134 1.79 -9.11 -19.86
C MET A 134 1.02 -10.41 -19.58
N PRO A 135 -0.01 -10.77 -20.39
CA PRO A 135 -0.52 -10.01 -21.53
C PRO A 135 -1.16 -8.67 -21.13
N PRO A 136 -1.35 -7.72 -22.06
CA PRO A 136 -1.99 -6.43 -21.78
C PRO A 136 -3.37 -6.62 -21.12
N VAL A 137 -3.65 -5.81 -20.11
CA VAL A 137 -4.90 -5.85 -19.34
C VAL A 137 -5.78 -4.67 -19.74
N PRO A 138 -6.94 -4.92 -20.39
CA PRO A 138 -7.88 -3.87 -20.75
C PRO A 138 -8.36 -3.07 -19.53
N GLY A 139 -8.51 -1.75 -19.70
CA GLY A 139 -8.99 -0.85 -18.64
C GLY A 139 -7.89 -0.20 -17.80
N ILE A 140 -6.66 -0.71 -17.82
CA ILE A 140 -5.53 -0.09 -17.12
C ILE A 140 -4.90 1.01 -17.99
N GLY A 141 -4.87 2.24 -17.48
CA GLY A 141 -4.18 3.38 -18.10
C GLY A 141 -4.83 3.91 -19.38
N ARG A 142 -6.12 3.65 -19.57
CA ARG A 142 -6.94 4.24 -20.64
C ARG A 142 -7.18 5.73 -20.39
#